data_AF-W1XGC2-F1
#
_entry.id   AF-W1XGC2-F1
#
_cell.length_a   1.000
_cell.length_b   1.000
_cell.length_c   1.000
_cell.angle_alpha   90.00
_cell.angle_beta   90.00
_cell.angle_gamma   90.00
#
_symmetry.space_group_name_H-M   'P 1'
#
loop_
_entity.id
_entity.type
_entity.pdbx_description
1 polymer ?
#
loop_
_entity_poly.entity_id
_entity_poly.type
_entity_poly.pdbx_seq_one_letter_code
_entity_poly.pdbx_strand_id
1 'polypeptide(L)' 'FDCGGDLMIVELISTGSELLLGDTVNTNVSWLAQELNKLGYTIAHQSVVGDNPKRMAEVFQLASTRA' A
#
# COMPACT_ATOMS: atom_id res chain seq x y z
N PHE A 1 -2.25 7.59 -22.81
CA PHE A 1 -1.54 6.41 -22.32
C PHE A 1 -2.60 5.37 -22.00
N ASP A 2 -3.07 4.70 -23.04
CA ASP A 2 -4.05 3.62 -22.92
C ASP A 2 -3.33 2.36 -23.38
N CYS A 3 -2.83 1.61 -22.42
CA CYS A 3 -2.26 0.29 -22.66
C CYS A 3 -3.36 -0.69 -22.28
N GLY A 4 -4.06 -1.25 -23.27
CA GLY A 4 -5.06 -2.30 -23.11
C GLY A 4 -4.47 -3.65 -22.66
N GLY A 5 -3.68 -3.66 -21.59
CA GLY A 5 -3.26 -4.84 -20.85
C GLY A 5 -3.86 -4.76 -19.45
N ASP A 6 -4.24 -5.91 -18.87
CA ASP A 6 -4.91 -6.00 -17.58
C ASP A 6 -4.32 -5.02 -16.55
N LEU A 7 -5.19 -4.18 -15.99
CA LEU A 7 -4.82 -3.18 -15.00
C LEU A 7 -4.25 -3.89 -13.77
N MET A 8 -2.93 -3.89 -13.60
CA MET A 8 -2.31 -4.52 -12.43
C MET A 8 -2.58 -3.67 -11.18
N ILE A 9 -3.43 -4.22 -10.30
CA ILE A 9 -3.82 -3.59 -9.04
C ILE A 9 -2.74 -3.83 -7.99
N VAL A 10 -2.41 -2.80 -7.22
CA VAL A 10 -1.43 -2.85 -6.13
C VAL A 10 -2.05 -2.36 -4.83
N GLU A 11 -1.77 -3.09 -3.75
CA GLU A 11 -2.02 -2.71 -2.36
C GLU A 11 -0.70 -2.26 -1.72
N LEU A 12 -0.69 -1.07 -1.11
CA LEU A 12 0.48 -0.61 -0.35
C LEU A 12 0.22 -0.76 1.15
N ILE A 13 1.06 -1.52 1.84
CA ILE A 13 0.99 -1.73 3.29
C ILE A 13 2.23 -1.12 3.94
N SER A 14 2.05 -0.12 4.78
CA SER A 14 3.11 0.47 5.61
C SER A 14 3.00 -0.02 7.05
N THR A 15 4.13 -0.43 7.63
CA THR A 15 4.21 -0.78 9.06
C THR A 15 4.97 0.27 9.83
N GLY A 16 4.55 0.53 11.06
CA GLY A 16 5.20 1.45 11.98
C GLY A 16 4.19 2.08 12.93
N SER A 17 4.37 1.89 14.22
CA SER A 17 3.50 2.48 15.25
C SER A 17 3.56 4.01 15.24
N GLU A 18 4.73 4.58 14.94
CA GLU A 18 4.99 6.01 14.76
C GLU A 18 4.18 6.64 13.61
N LEU A 19 3.85 5.84 12.58
CA LEU A 19 2.98 6.30 11.48
C LEU A 19 1.52 6.41 11.93
N LEU A 20 1.09 5.50 12.82
CA LEU A 20 -0.26 5.56 13.40
C LEU A 20 -0.41 6.69 14.42
N LEU A 21 0.65 6.99 15.17
CA LEU A 21 0.67 8.07 16.16
C LEU A 21 0.80 9.45 15.51
N GLY A 22 1.20 9.51 14.24
CA GLY A 22 1.43 10.76 13.53
C GLY A 22 2.78 11.42 13.86
N ASP A 23 3.67 10.70 14.55
CA ASP A 23 5.02 11.18 14.87
C ASP A 23 5.88 11.28 13.61
N THR A 24 5.61 10.43 12.61
CA THR A 24 6.30 10.41 11.32
C THR A 24 5.29 10.49 10.18
N VAL A 25 5.56 11.40 9.23
CA VAL A 25 4.78 11.47 7.98
C VAL A 25 5.17 10.30 7.08
N ASN A 26 4.20 9.56 6.57
CA ASN A 26 4.44 8.43 5.67
C ASN A 26 4.83 8.92 4.25
N THR A 27 6.07 9.38 4.10
CA THR A 27 6.61 9.80 2.79
C THR A 27 6.90 8.61 1.87
N ASN A 28 7.14 7.43 2.45
CA ASN A 28 7.45 6.20 1.72
C ASN A 28 6.28 5.78 0.80
N VAL A 29 5.06 5.80 1.32
CA VAL A 29 3.86 5.44 0.52
C VAL A 29 3.64 6.42 -0.62
N SER A 30 3.92 7.71 -0.40
CA SER A 30 3.80 8.75 -1.41
C SER A 30 4.81 8.54 -2.56
N TRP A 31 6.07 8.25 -2.22
CA TRP A 31 7.10 7.97 -3.23
C TRP A 31 6.80 6.67 -4.00
N LEU A 32 6.47 5.57 -3.30
CA LEU A 32 6.14 4.30 -3.95
C LEU A 32 4.93 4.41 -4.88
N ALA A 33 3.87 5.11 -4.45
CA ALA A 33 2.69 5.32 -5.28
C ALA A 33 3.03 6.10 -6.56
N GLN A 34 3.90 7.11 -6.49
CA GLN A 34 4.34 7.84 -7.68
C GLN A 34 5.14 6.95 -8.64
N GLU A 35 6.09 6.16 -8.13
CA GLU A 35 6.89 5.28 -8.97
C GLU A 35 6.04 4.17 -9.62
N LEU A 36 5.13 3.55 -8.87
CA LEU A 36 4.24 2.53 -9.39
C LEU A 36 3.27 3.08 -10.46
N ASN A 37 2.72 4.29 -10.26
CA ASN A 37 1.91 4.95 -11.28
C ASN A 37 2.70 5.19 -12.57
N LYS A 38 3.98 5.60 -12.49
CA LYS A 38 4.85 5.78 -13.68
C LYS A 38 5.06 4.47 -14.44
N LEU A 39 5.05 3.34 -13.74
CA LEU A 39 5.18 2.00 -14.32
C LEU A 39 3.85 1.43 -14.83
N GLY A 40 2.74 2.17 -14.68
CA GLY A 40 1.42 1.76 -15.16
C GLY A 40 0.60 0.90 -14.19
N TYR A 41 1.04 0.76 -12.93
CA TYR A 41 0.26 0.10 -11.89
C TYR A 41 -0.83 1.01 -11.32
N THR A 42 -1.95 0.42 -10.93
CA THR A 42 -3.02 1.14 -10.23
C THR A 42 -2.99 0.81 -8.74
N ILE A 43 -2.68 1.81 -7.91
CA ILE A 43 -2.77 1.66 -6.46
C ILE A 43 -4.25 1.81 -6.05
N ALA A 44 -4.90 0.71 -5.68
CA ALA A 44 -6.32 0.73 -5.29
C ALA A 44 -6.51 1.05 -3.80
N HIS A 45 -5.60 0.60 -2.94
CA HIS A 45 -5.66 0.87 -1.51
C HIS A 45 -4.28 1.06 -0.88
N GLN A 46 -4.28 1.79 0.24
CA GLN A 46 -3.13 1.98 1.10
C GLN A 46 -3.56 1.73 2.54
N SER A 47 -2.78 0.93 3.27
CA SER A 47 -3.02 0.60 4.67
C SER A 47 -1.80 0.95 5.51
N VAL A 48 -2.02 1.52 6.70
CA VAL A 48 -0.99 1.70 7.73
C VAL A 48 -1.34 0.78 8.90
N VAL A 49 -0.38 -0.03 9.34
CA VAL A 49 -0.56 -1.00 10.42
C VAL A 49 0.56 -0.82 11.45
N GLY A 50 0.23 -0.96 12.73
CA GLY A 50 1.24 -0.97 13.79
C GLY A 50 1.95 -2.33 13.85
N ASP A 51 3.02 -2.43 14.63
CA ASP A 51 3.95 -3.57 14.62
C ASP A 51 3.43 -4.82 15.33
N ASN A 52 2.11 -5.04 15.32
CA ASN A 52 1.47 -6.23 15.87
C ASN A 52 1.35 -7.32 14.79
N PRO A 53 2.00 -8.49 14.96
CA PRO A 53 1.99 -9.55 13.93
C PRO A 53 0.60 -10.05 13.55
N LYS A 54 -0.34 -10.10 14.49
CA LYS A 54 -1.72 -10.53 14.22
C LYS A 54 -2.44 -9.53 13.32
N ARG A 55 -2.34 -8.24 13.61
CA ARG A 55 -2.92 -7.18 12.76
C ARG A 55 -2.28 -7.14 11.38
N MET A 56 -0.97 -7.32 11.29
CA MET A 56 -0.29 -7.42 10.00
C MET A 56 -0.84 -8.58 9.19
N ALA A 57 -0.95 -9.77 9.78
CA ALA A 57 -1.53 -10.94 9.10
C ALA A 57 -2.97 -10.70 8.60
N GLU A 58 -3.81 -10.05 9.41
CA GLU A 58 -5.18 -9.68 9.03
C GLU A 58 -5.20 -8.72 7.82
N VAL A 59 -4.34 -7.70 7.81
CA VAL A 59 -4.22 -6.75 6.69
C VAL A 59 -3.68 -7.43 5.43
N PHE A 60 -2.68 -8.32 5.56
CA PHE A 60 -2.16 -9.09 4.43
C PHE A 60 -3.21 -10.00 3.81
N GLN A 61 -3.98 -10.72 4.63
CA GLN A 61 -5.09 -11.56 4.15
C GLN A 61 -6.12 -10.72 3.40
N LEU A 62 -6.48 -9.56 3.96
CA LEU A 62 -7.44 -8.66 3.34
C LEU A 62 -6.93 -8.11 2.00
N ALA A 63 -5.68 -7.66 1.94
CA ALA A 63 -5.04 -7.17 0.71
C ALA A 63 -5.04 -8.24 -0.39
N SER A 64 -4.70 -9.48 -0.05
CA SER A 64 -4.71 -10.63 -0.98
C SER A 64 -6.10 -10.96 -1.55
N THR A 65 -7.19 -10.47 -0.96
CA THR A 65 -8.54 -10.65 -1.53
C THR A 65 -8.91 -9.58 -2.56
N ARG A 66 -8.09 -8.53 -2.70
CA ARG A 66 -8.37 -7.34 -3.50
C ARG A 66 -7.37 -7.11 -4.64
N ALA A 67 -6.18 -7.70 -4.55
CA ALA A 67 -5.07 -7.59 -5.50
C ALA A 67 -4.33 -8.91 -5.65
#